data_AF-A0A7U3D1J4-F1
#
_entry.id   AF-A0A7U3D1J4-F1
#
_cell.length_a   1.000
_cell.length_b   1.000
_cell.length_c   1.000
_cell.angle_alpha   90.00
_cell.angle_beta   90.00
_cell.angle_gamma   90.00
#
_symmetry.space_group_name_H-M   'P 1'
#
loop_
_entity.id
_entity.type
_entity.pdbx_description
1 polymer ?
#
loop_
_entity_poly.entity_id
_entity_poly.type
_entity_poly.pdbx_seq_one_letter_code
_entity_poly.pdbx_strand_id
1 'polypeptide(L)'
;MFESGVKKSDFITTENYYIRLRPETAKGLIVKIQENFNKRYEFRNKHNMLENIVFEKCTAFSESIPGQTKSPDFQIPELSTSRNDNSIFRGRIISIDHEGGESLGINGPTLWYQQKKIKERKPIMGYDKTRVKID
;
A
#
# COMPACT_ATOMS: atom_id res chain seq x y z
N MET A 1 0.23 6.49 -6.71
CA MET A 1 0.60 7.45 -5.65
C MET A 1 0.51 6.71 -4.32
N PHE A 2 1.56 6.53 -3.51
CA PHE A 2 2.94 7.00 -3.63
C PHE A 2 3.92 5.83 -3.38
N GLU A 3 4.46 5.24 -4.46
CA GLU A 3 5.61 4.32 -4.39
C GLU A 3 6.94 5.08 -4.42
N SER A 4 6.93 6.32 -4.89
CA SER A 4 8.09 7.21 -5.01
C SER A 4 8.23 8.20 -3.85
N GLY A 5 7.47 8.00 -2.76
CA GLY A 5 7.33 8.99 -1.68
C GLY A 5 6.52 10.22 -2.08
N VAL A 6 6.12 11.01 -1.08
CA VAL A 6 5.49 12.33 -1.25
C VAL A 6 6.60 13.39 -1.31
N LYS A 7 6.52 14.35 -2.23
CA LYS A 7 7.54 15.37 -2.46
C LYS A 7 7.11 16.73 -1.88
N LYS A 8 8.07 17.63 -1.62
CA LYS A 8 7.77 19.01 -1.19
C LYS A 8 6.83 19.74 -2.17
N SER A 9 6.95 19.47 -3.47
CA SER A 9 6.07 20.02 -4.51
C SER A 9 4.60 19.63 -4.35
N ASP A 10 4.31 18.55 -3.63
CA ASP A 10 2.95 18.03 -3.43
C ASP A 10 2.17 18.80 -2.36
N PHE A 11 2.83 19.79 -1.73
CA PHE A 11 2.28 20.64 -0.68
C PHE A 11 2.26 22.12 -1.08
N ILE A 12 1.46 22.89 -0.35
CA ILE A 12 1.43 24.35 -0.35
C ILE A 12 1.64 24.86 1.07
N THR A 13 2.31 26.00 1.19
CA THR A 13 2.39 26.77 2.44
C THR A 13 1.40 27.92 2.31
N THR A 14 0.47 28.03 3.26
CA THR A 14 -0.46 29.16 3.32
C THR A 14 0.25 30.41 3.86
N GLU A 15 -0.36 31.58 3.73
CA GLU A 15 0.14 32.84 4.30
C GLU A 15 0.39 32.76 5.81
N ASN A 16 -0.45 32.00 6.54
CA ASN A 16 -0.28 31.73 7.97
C ASN A 16 0.70 30.59 8.27
N TYR A 17 1.60 30.25 7.34
CA TYR A 17 2.61 29.19 7.46
C TYR A 17 2.10 27.76 7.67
N TYR A 18 0.80 27.50 7.54
CA TYR A 18 0.28 26.13 7.53
C TYR A 18 0.67 25.36 6.26
N ILE A 19 1.01 24.09 6.42
CA ILE A 19 1.28 23.17 5.30
C ILE A 19 -0.03 22.45 4.94
N ARG A 20 -0.40 22.48 3.67
CA ARG A 20 -1.57 21.74 3.14
C ARG A 20 -1.17 20.88 1.94
N LEU A 21 -1.85 19.74 1.78
CA LEU A 21 -1.73 18.92 0.57
C LEU A 21 -2.33 19.67 -0.62
N ARG A 22 -1.69 19.56 -1.79
CA ARG A 22 -2.33 19.98 -3.04
C ARG A 22 -3.53 19.08 -3.36
N PRO A 23 -4.53 19.58 -4.11
CA PRO A 23 -5.73 18.81 -4.44
C PRO A 23 -5.44 17.45 -5.07
N GLU A 24 -4.49 17.37 -6.01
CA GLU A 24 -4.16 16.10 -6.68
C GLU A 24 -3.53 15.08 -5.73
N THR A 25 -2.67 15.54 -4.82
CA THR A 25 -2.08 14.71 -3.76
C THR A 25 -3.15 14.21 -2.79
N ALA A 26 -4.07 15.10 -2.39
CA ALA A 26 -5.17 14.75 -1.50
C ALA A 26 -6.11 13.72 -2.13
N LYS A 27 -6.50 13.90 -3.40
CA LYS A 27 -7.29 12.89 -4.15
C LYS A 27 -6.59 11.53 -4.17
N GLY A 28 -5.30 11.50 -4.46
CA GLY A 28 -4.51 10.27 -4.46
C GLY A 28 -4.47 9.60 -3.09
N LEU A 29 -4.37 10.38 -2.01
CA LEU A 29 -4.42 9.88 -0.65
C LEU A 29 -5.80 9.29 -0.30
N ILE A 30 -6.89 9.98 -0.65
CA ILE A 30 -8.26 9.51 -0.43
C ILE A 30 -8.48 8.14 -1.08
N VAL A 31 -8.09 7.98 -2.35
CA VAL A 31 -8.20 6.69 -3.05
C VAL A 31 -7.42 5.59 -2.32
N LYS A 32 -6.21 5.88 -1.81
CA LYS A 32 -5.42 4.89 -1.06
C LYS A 32 -6.03 4.52 0.28
N ILE A 33 -6.64 5.48 0.97
CA ILE A 33 -7.39 5.22 2.19
C ILE A 33 -8.59 4.32 1.87
N GLN A 34 -9.37 4.65 0.84
CA GLN A 34 -10.51 3.82 0.40
C GLN A 34 -10.09 2.39 0.04
N GLU A 35 -9.04 2.23 -0.75
CA GLU A 35 -8.49 0.91 -1.08
C GLU A 35 -8.11 0.13 0.18
N ASN A 36 -7.52 0.77 1.19
CA ASN A 36 -7.17 0.11 2.46
C ASN A 36 -8.39 -0.27 3.28
N PHE A 37 -9.44 0.56 3.32
CA PHE A 37 -10.69 0.25 4.01
C PHE A 37 -11.47 -0.90 3.34
N ASN A 38 -11.36 -1.02 2.02
CA ASN A 38 -11.97 -2.09 1.22
C ASN A 38 -11.17 -3.41 1.26
N LYS A 39 -9.96 -3.43 1.85
CA LYS A 39 -9.20 -4.68 2.03
C LYS A 39 -9.92 -5.60 3.02
N ARG A 40 -9.85 -6.90 2.73
CA ARG A 40 -10.43 -7.94 3.57
C ARG A 40 -9.39 -8.53 4.52
N TYR A 41 -9.76 -8.64 5.77
CA TYR A 41 -8.95 -9.25 6.82
C TYR A 41 -9.72 -10.41 7.44
N GLU A 42 -8.99 -11.42 7.90
CA GLU A 42 -9.58 -12.49 8.69
C GLU A 42 -10.00 -11.92 10.05
N PHE A 43 -11.29 -11.98 10.33
CA PHE A 43 -11.90 -11.49 11.55
C PHE A 43 -13.08 -12.38 11.90
N ARG A 44 -13.05 -12.99 13.10
CA ARG A 44 -14.08 -13.94 13.58
C ARG A 44 -14.33 -15.09 12.58
N ASN A 45 -13.26 -15.72 12.10
CA ASN A 45 -13.27 -16.82 11.13
C ASN A 45 -13.94 -16.50 9.78
N LYS A 46 -14.05 -15.20 9.43
CA LYS A 46 -14.59 -14.73 8.15
C LYS A 46 -13.71 -13.63 7.59
N HIS A 47 -13.73 -13.46 6.27
CA HIS A 47 -13.08 -12.33 5.62
C HIS A 47 -14.02 -11.13 5.57
N ASN A 48 -13.71 -10.09 6.35
CA ASN A 48 -14.49 -8.86 6.42
C ASN A 48 -13.66 -7.67 5.94
N MET A 49 -14.31 -6.71 5.29
CA MET A 49 -13.66 -5.44 4.95
C MET A 49 -13.26 -4.70 6.23
N LEU A 50 -12.14 -3.98 6.21
CA LEU A 50 -11.70 -3.19 7.35
C LEU A 50 -12.74 -2.16 7.78
N GLU A 51 -13.46 -1.56 6.82
CA GLU A 51 -14.59 -0.68 7.10
C GLU A 51 -15.65 -1.34 7.99
N ASN A 52 -16.04 -2.58 7.66
CA ASN A 52 -17.03 -3.32 8.43
C ASN A 52 -16.51 -3.70 9.83
N ILE A 53 -15.23 -4.06 9.93
CA ILE A 53 -14.61 -4.38 11.22
C ILE A 53 -14.60 -3.14 12.12
N VAL A 54 -14.19 -1.98 11.60
CA VAL A 54 -14.21 -0.71 12.35
C VAL A 54 -15.63 -0.35 12.76
N PHE A 55 -16.59 -0.46 11.84
CA PHE A 55 -18.00 -0.20 12.14
C PHE A 55 -18.51 -1.08 13.29
N GLU A 56 -18.25 -2.39 13.22
CA GLU A 56 -18.66 -3.34 14.26
C GLU A 56 -18.05 -3.01 15.64
N LYS A 57 -16.77 -2.62 15.67
CA LYS A 57 -16.10 -2.21 16.92
C LYS A 57 -16.67 -0.92 17.49
N CYS A 58 -16.98 0.06 16.64
CA CYS A 58 -17.65 1.30 17.06
C CYS A 58 -19.05 1.02 17.62
N THR A 59 -19.81 0.13 16.99
CA THR A 59 -21.12 -0.29 17.48
C THR A 59 -21.02 -0.98 18.84
N ALA A 60 -20.11 -1.95 18.99
CA ALA A 60 -19.87 -2.63 20.26
C ALA A 60 -19.43 -1.66 21.37
N PHE A 61 -18.61 -0.66 21.03
CA PHE A 61 -18.26 0.40 21.96
C PHE A 61 -19.50 1.20 22.39
N SER A 62 -20.34 1.64 21.46
CA SER A 62 -21.55 2.39 21.76
C SER A 62 -22.51 1.64 22.68
N GLU A 63 -22.63 0.32 22.52
CA GLU A 63 -23.46 -0.56 23.35
C GLU A 63 -22.88 -0.78 24.76
N SER A 64 -21.57 -0.57 24.94
CA SER A 64 -20.92 -0.68 26.25
C SER A 64 -21.08 0.58 27.12
N ILE A 65 -21.34 1.74 26.52
CA ILE A 65 -21.48 3.04 27.23
C ILE A 65 -22.64 3.02 28.26
N PRO A 66 -23.83 2.47 27.97
CA PRO A 66 -24.94 2.43 28.93
C PRO A 66 -24.74 1.43 30.08
N GLY A 67 -23.59 0.76 30.18
CA GLY A 67 -23.26 -0.17 31.27
C GLY A 67 -23.80 -1.59 31.11
N GLN A 68 -24.31 -1.97 29.94
CA GLN A 68 -24.97 -3.28 29.74
C GLN A 68 -24.07 -4.42 29.24
N THR A 69 -22.78 -4.19 28.98
CA THR A 69 -21.89 -5.25 28.46
C THR A 69 -20.44 -5.15 28.96
N LYS A 70 -19.71 -6.26 28.83
CA LYS A 70 -18.25 -6.39 29.07
C LYS A 70 -17.48 -5.26 28.37
N SER A 71 -16.33 -4.89 28.94
CA SER A 71 -15.39 -3.91 28.36
C SER A 71 -15.20 -4.13 26.86
N PRO A 72 -15.38 -3.09 26.02
CA PRO A 72 -15.30 -3.20 24.57
C PRO A 72 -13.89 -3.63 24.16
N ASP A 73 -13.81 -4.73 23.44
CA ASP A 73 -12.56 -5.22 22.86
C ASP A 73 -12.30 -4.50 21.54
N PHE A 74 -11.21 -3.73 21.46
CA PHE A 74 -10.77 -3.04 20.26
C PHE A 74 -9.73 -3.80 19.44
N GLN A 75 -9.47 -5.08 19.74
CA GLN A 75 -8.57 -5.89 18.91
C GLN A 75 -9.10 -5.99 17.48
N ILE A 76 -8.32 -5.44 16.56
CA ILE A 76 -8.52 -5.57 15.12
C ILE A 76 -7.46 -6.52 14.56
N PRO A 77 -7.69 -7.16 13.39
CA PRO A 77 -6.68 -7.97 12.73
C PRO A 77 -5.43 -7.14 12.45
N GLU A 78 -4.27 -7.81 12.45
CA GLU A 78 -3.01 -7.16 12.07
C GLU A 78 -3.12 -6.63 10.64
N LEU A 79 -2.98 -5.31 10.50
CA LEU A 79 -3.08 -4.65 9.21
C LEU A 79 -1.82 -4.92 8.40
N SER A 80 -1.88 -5.92 7.52
CA SER A 80 -0.78 -6.21 6.61
C SER A 80 -0.64 -5.10 5.56
N THR A 81 0.52 -4.44 5.56
CA THR A 81 0.94 -3.63 4.42
C THR A 81 1.51 -4.56 3.34
N SER A 82 0.66 -5.36 2.68
CA SER A 82 1.13 -6.26 1.64
C SER A 82 1.49 -5.46 0.37
N ARG A 83 2.76 -5.07 0.26
CA ARG A 83 3.38 -4.64 -0.99
C ARG A 83 4.59 -5.53 -1.24
N ASN A 84 4.45 -6.51 -2.12
CA ASN A 84 5.52 -7.47 -2.43
C ASN A 84 6.63 -6.86 -3.32
N ASP A 85 6.42 -5.65 -3.84
CA ASP A 85 7.34 -4.85 -4.64
C ASP A 85 7.79 -3.59 -3.88
N ASN A 86 8.73 -3.76 -2.95
CA ASN A 86 9.42 -2.67 -2.24
C ASN A 86 10.04 -1.66 -3.25
N SER A 87 10.09 -0.36 -2.91
CA SER A 87 10.77 0.69 -3.70
C SER A 87 12.22 0.34 -4.02
N ILE A 88 12.93 -0.34 -3.10
CA ILE A 88 14.29 -0.85 -3.31
C ILE A 88 14.33 -1.86 -4.46
N PHE A 89 13.40 -2.83 -4.45
CA PHE A 89 13.30 -3.86 -5.49
C PHE A 89 12.98 -3.27 -6.87
N ARG A 90 12.07 -2.30 -6.93
CA ARG A 90 11.75 -1.56 -8.18
C ARG A 90 12.95 -0.74 -8.67
N GLY A 91 13.69 -0.13 -7.75
CA GLY A 91 14.93 0.60 -8.04
C GLY A 91 15.97 -0.32 -8.68
N ARG A 92 16.19 -1.50 -8.09
CA ARG A 92 17.11 -2.52 -8.63
C ARG A 92 16.71 -2.97 -10.05
N ILE A 93 15.42 -3.25 -10.30
CA ILE A 93 14.94 -3.64 -11.64
C ILE A 93 15.14 -2.52 -12.68
N ILE A 94 14.92 -1.25 -12.30
CA ILE A 94 15.17 -0.12 -13.21
C ILE A 94 16.66 0.02 -13.53
N SER A 95 17.54 -0.23 -12.57
CA SER A 95 18.99 -0.06 -12.76
C SER A 95 19.67 -1.21 -13.51
N ILE A 96 19.02 -2.36 -13.66
CA ILE A 96 19.57 -3.50 -14.41
C ILE A 96 19.53 -3.18 -15.91
N ASP A 97 20.68 -3.24 -16.55
CA ASP A 97 20.83 -3.20 -17.99
C ASP A 97 20.66 -4.60 -18.61
N HIS A 98 20.76 -4.71 -19.93
CA HIS A 98 20.54 -5.98 -20.62
C HIS A 98 21.55 -7.06 -20.20
N GLU A 99 22.84 -6.71 -20.13
CA GLU A 99 23.92 -7.62 -19.76
C GLU A 99 23.80 -8.07 -18.29
N GLY A 100 23.49 -7.14 -17.38
CA GLY A 100 23.20 -7.44 -15.98
C GLY A 100 21.99 -8.36 -15.84
N GLY A 101 20.95 -8.17 -16.66
CA GLY A 101 19.78 -9.06 -16.70
C GLY A 101 20.13 -10.49 -17.10
N GLU A 102 20.94 -10.65 -18.14
CA GLU A 102 21.43 -11.96 -18.59
C GLU A 102 22.31 -12.65 -17.55
N SER A 103 23.19 -11.91 -16.87
CA SER A 103 24.05 -12.45 -15.80
C SER A 103 23.24 -12.99 -14.61
N LEU A 104 22.10 -12.37 -14.33
CA LEU A 104 21.15 -12.82 -13.31
C LEU A 104 20.23 -13.94 -13.86
N GLY A 105 20.30 -14.28 -15.15
CA GLY A 105 19.44 -15.24 -15.82
C GLY A 105 17.98 -14.77 -15.92
N ILE A 106 17.77 -13.47 -16.07
CA ILE A 106 16.47 -12.84 -16.35
C ILE A 106 16.39 -12.63 -17.85
N ASN A 107 15.36 -13.16 -18.50
CA ASN A 107 15.19 -13.01 -19.94
C ASN A 107 14.93 -11.53 -20.32
N GLY A 108 15.53 -11.04 -21.40
CA GLY A 108 15.43 -9.65 -21.87
C GLY A 108 14.00 -9.10 -21.98
N PRO A 109 13.05 -9.83 -22.62
CA PRO A 109 11.64 -9.42 -22.67
C PRO A 109 10.97 -9.36 -21.29
N THR A 110 11.37 -10.22 -20.34
CA THR A 110 10.87 -10.21 -18.98
C THR A 110 11.36 -8.97 -18.24
N LEU A 111 12.66 -8.66 -18.32
CA LEU A 111 13.24 -7.45 -17.75
C LEU A 111 12.57 -6.19 -18.32
N TRP A 112 12.45 -6.09 -19.65
CA TRP A 112 11.78 -4.97 -20.32
C TRP A 112 10.33 -4.81 -19.87
N TYR A 113 9.58 -5.91 -19.77
CA TYR A 113 8.18 -5.88 -19.31
C TYR A 113 8.06 -5.38 -17.87
N GLN A 114 8.96 -5.82 -16.99
CA GLN A 114 9.00 -5.38 -15.60
C GLN A 114 9.35 -3.89 -15.51
N GLN A 115 10.38 -3.43 -16.22
CA GLN A 115 10.75 -2.02 -16.29
C GLN A 115 9.63 -1.14 -16.85
N LYS A 116 8.94 -1.59 -17.90
CA LYS A 116 7.77 -0.91 -18.47
C LYS A 116 6.66 -0.77 -17.44
N LYS A 117 6.31 -1.85 -16.73
CA LYS A 117 5.28 -1.80 -15.68
C LYS A 117 5.64 -0.88 -14.52
N ILE A 118 6.91 -0.83 -14.12
CA ILE A 118 7.39 0.11 -13.10
C ILE A 118 7.23 1.55 -13.57
N LYS A 119 7.64 1.87 -14.81
CA LYS A 119 7.47 3.20 -15.42
C LYS A 119 5.99 3.60 -15.48
N GLU A 120 5.11 2.65 -15.80
CA GLU A 120 3.65 2.83 -15.81
C GLU A 120 3.01 2.85 -14.41
N ARG A 121 3.78 2.71 -13.34
CA ARG A 121 3.31 2.67 -11.94
C ARG A 121 2.29 1.55 -11.68
N LYS A 122 2.40 0.46 -12.42
CA LYS A 122 1.57 -0.75 -12.26
C LYS A 122 2.29 -1.76 -11.35
N PRO A 123 1.55 -2.62 -10.64
CA PRO A 123 2.17 -3.68 -9.86
C PRO A 123 2.93 -4.63 -10.79
N ILE A 124 4.14 -5.00 -10.38
CA ILE A 124 4.88 -6.07 -11.03
C ILE A 124 4.35 -7.36 -10.42
N MET A 125 3.78 -8.23 -11.24
CA MET A 125 3.33 -9.53 -10.76
C MET A 125 4.57 -10.35 -10.40
N GLY A 126 4.64 -10.82 -9.15
CA GLY A 126 5.79 -11.48 -8.56
C GLY A 126 6.20 -12.74 -9.31
N TYR A 127 7.24 -12.61 -10.13
CA TYR A 127 8.05 -13.77 -10.48
C TYR A 127 9.05 -13.94 -9.34
N ASP A 128 8.77 -14.86 -8.41
CA ASP A 128 9.67 -15.20 -7.30
C ASP A 128 11.09 -15.50 -7.80
N LYS A 129 11.21 -16.05 -9.00
CA LYS A 129 12.48 -16.28 -9.69
C LYS A 129 13.29 -15.00 -9.85
N THR A 130 12.68 -13.91 -10.32
CA THR A 130 13.37 -12.62 -10.51
C THR A 130 13.67 -11.97 -9.16
N ARG A 131 12.81 -12.16 -8.16
CA ARG A 131 13.03 -11.65 -6.82
C ARG A 131 14.24 -12.29 -6.13
N VAL A 132 14.32 -13.61 -6.15
CA VAL A 132 15.46 -14.40 -5.60
C VAL A 132 16.79 -14.04 -6.28
N LYS A 133 16.75 -13.56 -7.53
CA LYS A 133 17.95 -13.19 -8.30
C LYS A 133 18.44 -11.76 -8.04
N ILE A 134 17.57 -10.89 -7.51
CA ILE A 134 17.85 -9.47 -7.33
C ILE A 134 18.01 -9.10 -5.85
N ASP A 135 17.39 -9.85 -4.93
CA ASP A 135 17.56 -9.69 -3.47
C ASP A 135 18.99 -10.02 -3.03
#